data_AF-A0A2Z3HE41-F1
#
_entry.id   AF-A0A2Z3HE41-F1
#
_cell.length_a   1.000
_cell.length_b   1.000
_cell.length_c   1.000
_cell.angle_alpha   90.00
_cell.angle_beta   90.00
_cell.angle_gamma   90.00
#
_symmetry.space_group_name_H-M   'P 1'
#
loop_
_entity.id
_entity.type
_entity.pdbx_description
1 polymer ?
#
loop_
_entity_poly.entity_id
_entity_poly.type
_entity_poly.pdbx_seq_one_letter_code
_entity_poly.pdbx_strand_id
1 'polypeptide(L)'
;MAKSKATPKIPETRTPWDDFLDAAQGVTDSGALSKALTMLRGERFQLYADVQTEFVCGIVRSQSSASRVYVCRLAQDGRYSCCTQNLIQCVVSRGAPCKHLLVLVAGLVKAGQLAPATALDWLHKARRMGKTADGHKPDKDVVTATFLKYKGAEAGEVDWRPTETVPEDFYAM
;
A
#
# COMPACT_ATOMS: atom_id res chain seq x y z
N MET A 1 -9.89 43.09 8.18
CA MET A 1 -9.82 42.57 6.80
C MET A 1 -9.66 41.06 6.87
N ALA A 2 -10.72 40.30 6.61
CA ALA A 2 -10.69 38.84 6.63
C ALA A 2 -10.10 38.34 5.30
N LYS A 3 -9.00 37.58 5.37
CA LYS A 3 -8.42 36.91 4.19
C LYS A 3 -9.36 35.77 3.79
N SER A 4 -10.12 35.94 2.71
CA SER A 4 -10.88 34.85 2.09
C SER A 4 -9.90 33.76 1.67
N LYS A 5 -10.01 32.57 2.28
CA LYS A 5 -9.31 31.37 1.81
C LYS A 5 -9.88 31.04 0.44
N ALA A 6 -9.02 31.07 -0.58
CA ALA A 6 -9.38 30.62 -1.92
C ALA A 6 -9.83 29.16 -1.84
N THR A 7 -11.08 28.90 -2.22
CA THR A 7 -11.58 27.55 -2.44
C THR A 7 -10.75 26.93 -3.58
N PRO A 8 -10.14 25.75 -3.40
CA PRO A 8 -9.39 25.12 -4.48
C PRO A 8 -10.31 24.92 -5.69
N LYS A 9 -9.89 25.39 -6.87
CA LYS A 9 -10.58 25.07 -8.13
C LYS A 9 -10.42 23.56 -8.35
N ILE A 10 -11.53 22.84 -8.32
CA ILE A 10 -11.58 21.43 -8.72
C ILE A 10 -11.28 21.39 -10.24
N PRO A 11 -10.29 20.60 -10.71
CA PRO A 11 -10.01 20.45 -12.14
C PRO A 11 -11.25 19.98 -12.92
N GLU A 12 -11.46 20.50 -14.13
CA GLU A 12 -12.66 20.24 -14.96
C GLU A 12 -12.76 18.78 -15.45
N THR A 13 -11.69 18.00 -15.39
CA THR A 13 -11.69 16.55 -15.70
C THR A 13 -10.98 15.77 -14.60
N ARG A 14 -11.74 15.08 -13.75
CA ARG A 14 -11.20 14.15 -12.76
C ARG A 14 -10.90 12.81 -13.41
N THR A 15 -9.76 12.23 -13.08
CA THR A 15 -9.40 10.87 -13.50
C THR A 15 -9.91 9.83 -12.49
N PRO A 16 -10.07 8.55 -12.87
CA PRO A 16 -10.39 7.48 -11.91
C PRO A 16 -9.37 7.36 -10.77
N TRP A 17 -8.13 7.81 -11.00
CA TRP A 17 -7.08 7.89 -10.01
C TRP A 17 -7.34 8.98 -8.96
N ASP A 18 -7.79 10.17 -9.40
CA ASP A 18 -8.11 11.27 -8.50
C ASP A 18 -9.32 10.91 -7.62
N ASP A 19 -10.32 10.26 -8.21
CA ASP A 19 -11.48 9.71 -7.49
C ASP A 19 -11.07 8.67 -6.44
N PHE A 20 -10.15 7.78 -6.79
CA PHE A 20 -9.60 6.83 -5.85
C PHE A 20 -8.87 7.53 -4.69
N LEU A 21 -8.00 8.50 -4.97
CA LEU A 21 -7.23 9.19 -3.93
C LEU A 21 -8.12 9.96 -2.96
N ASP A 22 -9.12 10.68 -3.46
CA ASP A 22 -10.07 11.39 -2.60
C ASP A 22 -10.86 10.42 -1.73
N ALA A 23 -11.36 9.32 -2.29
CA ALA A 23 -12.07 8.30 -1.53
C ALA A 23 -11.13 7.63 -0.50
N ALA A 24 -9.88 7.38 -0.86
CA ALA A 24 -8.88 6.76 0.01
C ALA A 24 -8.59 7.60 1.27
N GLN A 25 -8.61 8.94 1.16
CA GLN A 25 -8.49 9.84 2.31
C GLN A 25 -9.63 9.64 3.33
N GLY A 26 -10.84 9.31 2.85
CA GLY A 26 -12.00 9.03 3.69
C GLY A 26 -11.94 7.67 4.40
N VAL A 27 -11.24 6.68 3.84
CA VAL A 27 -11.24 5.30 4.34
C VAL A 27 -9.91 4.84 4.94
N THR A 28 -8.89 5.70 4.98
CA THR A 28 -7.57 5.42 5.58
C THR A 28 -7.14 6.55 6.53
N ASP A 29 -5.99 6.36 7.21
CA ASP A 29 -5.35 7.47 7.92
C ASP A 29 -4.70 8.43 6.91
N SER A 30 -5.13 9.69 6.91
CA SER A 30 -4.67 10.69 5.93
C SER A 30 -3.17 10.97 6.05
N GLY A 31 -2.59 10.90 7.25
CA GLY A 31 -1.16 11.04 7.47
C GLY A 31 -0.36 9.88 6.89
N ALA A 32 -0.84 8.64 7.03
CA ALA A 32 -0.23 7.46 6.44
C ALA A 32 -0.34 7.48 4.91
N LEU A 33 -1.49 7.89 4.35
CA LEU A 33 -1.69 8.02 2.90
C LEU A 33 -0.79 9.11 2.32
N SER A 34 -0.73 10.28 2.96
CA SER A 34 0.18 11.36 2.56
C SER A 34 1.63 10.88 2.52
N LYS A 35 2.09 10.17 3.57
CA LYS A 35 3.43 9.58 3.60
C LYS A 35 3.66 8.55 2.49
N ALA A 36 2.66 7.72 2.18
CA ALA A 36 2.75 6.74 1.10
C ALA A 36 2.88 7.42 -0.28
N LEU A 37 2.11 8.49 -0.52
CA LEU A 37 2.22 9.28 -1.75
C LEU A 37 3.57 9.99 -1.84
N THR A 38 4.08 10.54 -0.74
CA THR A 38 5.45 11.09 -0.70
C THR A 38 6.48 10.02 -1.03
N MET A 39 6.30 8.78 -0.56
CA MET A 39 7.19 7.70 -0.91
C MET A 39 7.16 7.43 -2.42
N LEU A 40 5.97 7.17 -2.98
CA LEU A 40 5.75 6.87 -4.41
C LEU A 40 6.24 7.99 -5.34
N ARG A 41 6.17 9.25 -4.92
CA ARG A 41 6.68 10.43 -5.64
C ARG A 41 8.18 10.67 -5.51
N GLY A 42 8.84 10.00 -4.56
CA GLY A 42 10.24 10.22 -4.24
C GLY A 42 11.19 9.31 -5.01
N GLU A 43 10.75 8.10 -5.35
CA GLU A 43 11.59 7.10 -6.01
C GLU A 43 10.76 6.08 -6.81
N ARG A 44 11.44 5.35 -7.69
CA ARG A 44 10.87 4.18 -8.35
C ARG A 44 10.74 3.02 -7.37
N PHE A 45 9.61 2.31 -7.40
CA PHE A 45 9.46 1.06 -6.66
C PHE A 45 9.31 -0.12 -7.61
N GLN A 46 9.87 -1.25 -7.18
CA GLN A 46 9.54 -2.56 -7.69
C GLN A 46 8.66 -3.25 -6.65
N LEU A 47 7.36 -3.23 -6.90
CA LEU A 47 6.36 -3.86 -6.05
C LEU A 47 6.24 -5.32 -6.49
N TYR A 48 6.93 -6.22 -5.80
CA TYR A 48 6.69 -7.65 -5.97
C TYR A 48 5.36 -7.96 -5.31
N ALA A 49 4.31 -8.17 -6.09
CA ALA A 49 2.97 -8.35 -5.59
C ALA A 49 2.34 -9.64 -6.09
N ASP A 50 1.53 -10.23 -5.22
CA ASP A 50 0.64 -11.34 -5.49
C ASP A 50 -0.78 -10.85 -5.25
N VAL A 51 -1.52 -10.65 -6.34
CA VAL A 51 -2.90 -10.17 -6.31
C VAL A 51 -3.80 -11.38 -6.48
N GLN A 52 -4.49 -11.75 -5.40
CA GLN A 52 -5.44 -12.84 -5.36
C GLN A 52 -6.85 -12.28 -5.18
N THR A 53 -7.87 -13.10 -5.46
CA THR A 53 -9.28 -12.71 -5.30
C THR A 53 -9.60 -12.27 -3.87
N GLU A 54 -9.00 -12.92 -2.88
CA GLU A 54 -9.33 -12.71 -1.46
C GLU A 54 -8.32 -11.83 -0.71
N PHE A 55 -7.13 -11.61 -1.27
CA PHE A 55 -6.11 -10.78 -0.66
C PHE A 55 -5.09 -10.28 -1.67
N VAL A 56 -4.39 -9.22 -1.31
CA VAL A 56 -3.12 -8.84 -1.92
C VAL A 56 -2.02 -9.02 -0.91
N CYS A 57 -0.88 -9.54 -1.33
CA CYS A 57 0.36 -9.45 -0.56
C CYS A 57 1.51 -8.97 -1.45
N GLY A 58 2.54 -8.37 -0.86
CA GLY A 58 3.67 -7.92 -1.64
C GLY A 58 4.79 -7.30 -0.84
N ILE A 59 5.90 -7.02 -1.53
CA ILE A 59 7.13 -6.47 -0.97
C ILE A 59 7.21 -4.98 -1.28
N VAL A 60 7.53 -4.19 -0.25
CA VAL A 60 7.85 -2.77 -0.37
C VAL A 60 9.23 -2.53 0.25
N ARG A 61 10.16 -1.99 -0.53
CA ARG A 61 11.51 -1.62 -0.05
C ARG A 61 11.44 -0.40 0.87
N SER A 62 12.36 -0.33 1.84
CA SER A 62 12.49 0.82 2.73
C SER A 62 13.29 1.94 2.07
N GLN A 63 12.79 3.18 2.12
CA GLN A 63 13.55 4.34 1.62
C GLN A 63 14.82 4.64 2.43
N SER A 64 14.81 4.29 3.71
CA SER A 64 15.89 4.62 4.64
C SER A 64 16.94 3.50 4.76
N SER A 65 16.73 2.36 4.10
CA SER A 65 17.63 1.20 4.22
C SER A 65 17.47 0.28 3.02
N ALA A 66 18.50 0.21 2.18
CA ALA A 66 18.51 -0.62 0.98
C ALA A 66 18.33 -2.13 1.26
N SER A 67 18.73 -2.59 2.46
CA SER A 67 18.62 -3.99 2.87
C SER A 67 17.32 -4.33 3.61
N ARG A 68 16.45 -3.34 3.86
CA ARG A 68 15.20 -3.55 4.58
C ARG A 68 14.02 -3.56 3.61
N VAL A 69 13.26 -4.65 3.68
CA VAL A 69 12.00 -4.82 2.96
C VAL A 69 10.87 -5.09 3.94
N TYR A 70 9.66 -4.73 3.52
CA TYR A 70 8.42 -4.97 4.23
C TYR A 70 7.52 -5.86 3.39
N VAL A 71 7.05 -6.99 3.94
CA VAL A 71 5.89 -7.67 3.37
C VAL A 71 4.65 -6.96 3.89
N CYS A 72 3.76 -6.61 2.97
CA CYS A 72 2.48 -6.00 3.23
C CYS A 72 1.38 -6.94 2.73
N ARG A 73 0.29 -7.10 3.50
CA ARG A 73 -0.89 -7.88 3.13
C ARG A 73 -2.15 -7.09 3.47
N LEU A 74 -3.13 -7.15 2.57
CA LEU A 74 -4.50 -6.67 2.80
C LEU A 74 -5.47 -7.71 2.25
N ALA A 75 -6.38 -8.20 3.09
CA ALA A 75 -7.41 -9.16 2.69
C ALA A 75 -8.80 -8.53 2.60
N GLN A 76 -9.69 -9.22 1.88
CA GLN A 76 -11.07 -8.82 1.63
C GLN A 76 -11.94 -8.69 2.89
N ASP A 77 -11.54 -9.37 3.97
CA ASP A 77 -12.18 -9.29 5.29
C ASP A 77 -11.67 -8.11 6.12
N GLY A 78 -10.72 -7.33 5.58
CA GLY A 78 -10.04 -6.22 6.23
C GLY A 78 -8.80 -6.63 7.03
N ARG A 79 -8.44 -7.92 7.13
CA ARG A 79 -7.24 -8.33 7.86
C ARG A 79 -6.03 -7.83 7.10
N TYR A 80 -5.14 -7.14 7.81
CA TYR A 80 -3.92 -6.62 7.22
C TYR A 80 -2.68 -7.07 8.00
N SER A 81 -1.53 -7.00 7.36
CA SER A 81 -0.23 -7.27 7.98
C SER A 81 0.83 -6.41 7.31
N CYS A 82 1.78 -5.92 8.11
CA CYS A 82 3.00 -5.32 7.59
C CYS A 82 4.15 -5.65 8.55
N CYS A 83 5.19 -6.32 8.08
CA CYS A 83 6.36 -6.65 8.89
C CYS A 83 7.65 -6.66 8.06
N THR A 84 8.78 -6.54 8.75
CA THR A 84 10.10 -6.66 8.14
C THR A 84 10.46 -8.12 7.87
N GLN A 85 11.57 -8.36 7.16
CA GLN A 85 12.11 -9.71 6.91
C GLN A 85 12.33 -10.57 8.16
N ASN A 86 12.45 -9.96 9.35
CA ASN A 86 12.60 -10.67 10.62
C ASN A 86 11.24 -10.89 11.32
N LEU A 87 10.14 -10.77 10.59
CA LEU A 87 8.76 -10.86 11.08
C LEU A 87 8.40 -9.84 12.17
N ILE A 88 9.19 -8.77 12.29
CA ILE A 88 8.92 -7.67 13.22
C ILE A 88 7.84 -6.79 12.59
N GLN A 89 6.69 -6.74 13.24
CA GLN A 89 5.57 -5.91 12.80
C GLN A 89 5.97 -4.44 12.68
N CYS A 90 5.51 -3.79 11.61
CA CYS A 90 5.64 -2.36 11.46
C CYS A 90 4.88 -1.65 12.58
N VAL A 91 5.59 -0.84 13.38
CA VAL A 91 5.02 -0.14 14.54
C VAL A 91 3.81 0.74 14.21
N VAL A 92 3.72 1.22 12.96
CA VAL A 92 2.64 2.08 12.46
C VAL A 92 1.38 1.27 12.10
N SER A 93 1.46 -0.06 12.05
CA SER A 93 0.32 -0.94 11.75
C SER A 93 -0.59 -1.24 12.96
N ARG A 94 -0.41 -0.56 14.09
CA ARG A 94 -1.28 -0.73 15.27
C ARG A 94 -2.56 0.10 15.09
N GLY A 95 -3.64 -0.54 14.67
CA GLY A 95 -4.96 0.10 14.57
C GLY A 95 -5.36 0.58 13.17
N ALA A 96 -4.44 0.65 12.21
CA ALA A 96 -4.75 1.02 10.82
C ALA A 96 -3.68 0.53 9.82
N PRO A 97 -4.02 0.43 8.53
CA PRO A 97 -3.06 0.34 7.43
C PRO A 97 -1.89 1.34 7.55
N CYS A 98 -0.66 0.83 7.61
CA CYS A 98 0.53 1.68 7.64
C CYS A 98 0.89 2.21 6.24
N LYS A 99 1.78 3.21 6.17
CA LYS A 99 2.23 3.78 4.89
C LYS A 99 2.76 2.75 3.88
N HIS A 100 3.47 1.69 4.30
CA HIS A 100 3.99 0.68 3.38
C HIS A 100 2.87 -0.12 2.72
N LEU A 101 1.82 -0.46 3.48
CA LEU A 101 0.64 -1.12 2.93
C LEU A 101 -0.06 -0.21 1.91
N LEU A 102 -0.14 1.09 2.21
CA LEU A 102 -0.73 2.07 1.31
C LEU A 102 0.13 2.30 0.05
N VAL A 103 1.46 2.23 0.14
CA VAL A 103 2.34 2.22 -1.04
C VAL A 103 2.02 1.04 -1.95
N LEU A 104 1.91 -0.17 -1.39
CA LEU A 104 1.53 -1.36 -2.17
C LEU A 104 0.17 -1.18 -2.85
N VAL A 105 -0.87 -0.83 -2.08
CA VAL A 105 -2.24 -0.72 -2.60
C VAL A 105 -2.35 0.39 -3.64
N ALA A 106 -1.84 1.58 -3.35
CA ALA A 106 -1.89 2.71 -4.28
C ALA A 106 -1.10 2.43 -5.57
N GLY A 107 0.07 1.79 -5.45
CA GLY A 107 0.86 1.37 -6.61
C GLY A 107 0.13 0.34 -7.48
N LEU A 108 -0.51 -0.66 -6.88
CA LEU A 108 -1.28 -1.67 -7.61
C LEU A 108 -2.53 -1.08 -8.29
N VAL A 109 -3.21 -0.15 -7.63
CA VAL A 109 -4.34 0.57 -8.22
C VAL A 109 -3.88 1.40 -9.41
N LYS A 110 -2.78 2.16 -9.25
CA LYS A 110 -2.24 2.98 -10.33
C LYS A 110 -1.79 2.14 -11.53
N ALA A 111 -1.20 0.98 -11.28
CA ALA A 111 -0.78 0.04 -12.31
C ALA A 111 -1.94 -0.76 -12.94
N GLY A 112 -3.19 -0.55 -12.50
CA GLY A 112 -4.36 -1.27 -13.01
C GLY A 112 -4.44 -2.74 -12.58
N GLN A 113 -3.64 -3.16 -11.60
CA GLN A 113 -3.58 -4.54 -11.11
C GLN A 113 -4.52 -4.82 -9.93
N LEU A 114 -5.00 -3.76 -9.26
CA LEU A 114 -6.05 -3.85 -8.25
C LEU A 114 -7.14 -2.83 -8.59
N ALA A 115 -8.39 -3.27 -8.69
CA ALA A 115 -9.49 -2.36 -8.99
C ALA A 115 -9.67 -1.32 -7.86
N PRO A 116 -9.86 -0.02 -8.18
CA PRO A 116 -10.03 1.03 -7.18
C PRO A 116 -11.13 0.74 -6.15
N ALA A 117 -12.29 0.26 -6.60
CA ALA A 117 -13.42 -0.06 -5.74
C ALA A 117 -13.09 -1.18 -4.74
N THR A 118 -12.40 -2.24 -5.19
CA THR A 118 -11.93 -3.34 -4.34
C THR A 118 -10.94 -2.84 -3.30
N ALA A 119 -9.96 -2.03 -3.72
CA ALA A 119 -8.97 -1.44 -2.82
C ALA A 119 -9.63 -0.59 -1.73
N LEU A 120 -10.60 0.27 -2.10
CA LEU A 120 -11.32 1.13 -1.16
C LEU A 120 -12.14 0.33 -0.15
N ASP A 121 -12.88 -0.68 -0.60
CA ASP A 121 -13.64 -1.56 0.28
C ASP A 121 -12.73 -2.27 1.31
N TRP A 122 -11.62 -2.85 0.84
CA TRP A 122 -10.71 -3.57 1.72
C TRP A 122 -10.01 -2.64 2.71
N LEU A 123 -9.58 -1.46 2.27
CA LEU A 123 -8.99 -0.43 3.14
C LEU A 123 -9.98 0.06 4.19
N HIS A 124 -11.24 0.28 3.80
CA HIS A 124 -12.30 0.67 4.72
C HIS A 124 -12.56 -0.40 5.78
N LYS A 125 -12.64 -1.68 5.39
CA LYS A 125 -12.76 -2.80 6.33
C LYS A 125 -11.54 -2.90 7.25
N ALA A 126 -10.33 -2.73 6.72
CA ALA A 126 -9.11 -2.75 7.52
C ALA A 126 -9.06 -1.63 8.57
N ARG A 127 -9.46 -0.41 8.19
CA ARG A 127 -9.58 0.72 9.13
C ARG A 127 -10.62 0.44 10.21
N ARG A 128 -11.78 -0.12 9.87
CA ARG A 128 -12.83 -0.44 10.84
C ARG A 128 -12.43 -1.56 11.80
N MET A 129 -11.75 -2.59 11.28
CA MET A 129 -11.32 -3.71 12.10
C MET A 129 -10.25 -3.30 13.11
N GLY A 130 -9.29 -2.46 12.69
CA GLY A 130 -8.20 -1.98 13.55
C GLY A 130 -7.27 -3.09 14.05
N LYS A 131 -7.42 -4.32 13.57
CA LYS A 131 -6.65 -5.50 13.95
C LYS A 131 -5.84 -5.98 12.76
N THR A 132 -4.64 -6.45 13.03
CA THR A 132 -3.89 -7.22 12.04
C THR A 132 -4.45 -8.65 11.95
N ALA A 133 -3.88 -9.49 11.08
CA ALA A 133 -4.39 -10.82 10.79
C ALA A 133 -4.67 -11.69 12.02
N ASP A 134 -3.75 -11.72 12.99
CA ASP A 134 -3.89 -12.44 14.27
C ASP A 134 -4.14 -11.47 15.44
N GLY A 135 -5.14 -10.60 15.29
CA GLY A 135 -5.56 -9.61 16.29
C GLY A 135 -4.62 -8.41 16.40
N HIS A 136 -3.33 -8.66 16.67
CA HIS A 136 -2.27 -7.65 16.71
C HIS A 136 -0.94 -8.14 16.14
N LYS A 137 -0.84 -9.38 15.63
CA LYS A 137 0.36 -9.91 14.99
C LYS A 137 0.18 -10.05 13.48
N PRO A 138 1.28 -10.01 12.70
CA PRO A 138 1.23 -10.30 11.27
C PRO A 138 0.88 -11.77 11.03
N ASP A 139 0.28 -12.05 9.87
CA ASP A 139 0.01 -13.41 9.38
C ASP A 139 1.32 -14.12 9.03
N LYS A 140 1.95 -14.76 10.03
CA LYS A 140 3.31 -15.29 9.92
C LYS A 140 3.49 -16.24 8.74
N ASP A 141 2.48 -17.05 8.43
CA ASP A 141 2.58 -18.03 7.35
C ASP A 141 2.59 -17.33 6.00
N VAL A 142 1.64 -16.40 5.77
CA VAL A 142 1.57 -15.64 4.51
C VAL A 142 2.78 -14.72 4.36
N VAL A 143 3.21 -14.00 5.40
CA VAL A 143 4.39 -13.14 5.28
C VAL A 143 5.68 -13.93 5.07
N THR A 144 5.85 -15.09 5.73
CA THR A 144 7.03 -15.95 5.52
C THR A 144 7.05 -16.52 4.11
N ALA A 145 5.93 -17.05 3.63
CA ALA A 145 5.83 -17.55 2.26
C ALA A 145 6.14 -16.47 1.22
N THR A 146 5.66 -15.24 1.45
CA THR A 146 5.94 -14.09 0.56
C THR A 146 7.43 -13.73 0.57
N PHE A 147 8.10 -13.75 1.72
CA PHE A 147 9.55 -13.52 1.79
C PHE A 147 10.36 -14.61 1.09
N LEU A 148 9.97 -15.88 1.23
CA LEU A 148 10.62 -16.99 0.52
C LEU A 148 10.47 -16.84 -1.00
N LYS A 149 9.25 -16.53 -1.47
CA LYS A 149 8.99 -16.25 -2.89
C LYS A 149 9.81 -15.07 -3.41
N TYR A 150 9.91 -13.99 -2.62
CA TYR A 150 10.73 -12.83 -2.94
C TYR A 150 12.21 -13.18 -3.05
N LYS A 151 12.74 -13.98 -2.11
CA LYS A 151 14.13 -14.41 -2.14
C LYS A 151 14.43 -15.33 -3.31
N GLY A 152 13.52 -16.24 -3.64
CA GLY A 152 13.61 -17.03 -4.86
C GLY A 152 13.62 -16.15 -6.11
N ALA A 153 12.80 -15.10 -6.14
CA ALA A 153 12.81 -14.15 -7.26
C ALA A 153 14.13 -13.35 -7.37
N GLU A 154 14.67 -12.86 -6.25
CA GLU A 154 15.99 -12.20 -6.21
C GLU A 154 17.13 -13.15 -6.64
N ALA A 155 16.99 -14.45 -6.36
CA ALA A 155 17.95 -15.48 -6.75
C ALA A 155 17.75 -15.99 -8.20
N GLY A 156 16.69 -15.57 -8.90
CA GLY A 156 16.34 -16.09 -10.23
C GLY A 156 15.75 -17.50 -10.22
N GLU A 157 15.39 -18.02 -9.04
CA GLU A 157 14.77 -19.34 -8.84
C GLU A 157 13.25 -19.33 -9.09
N VAL A 158 12.63 -18.14 -8.96
CA VAL A 158 11.19 -17.95 -9.16
C VAL A 158 10.98 -16.81 -10.17
N ASP A 159 10.22 -17.05 -11.24
CA ASP A 159 9.78 -15.98 -12.15
C ASP A 159 8.63 -15.20 -11.48
N TRP A 160 9.00 -14.22 -10.64
CA TRP A 160 8.07 -13.27 -10.05
C TRP A 160 8.45 -11.86 -10.46
N ARG A 161 7.75 -11.34 -11.47
CA ARG A 161 8.04 -10.02 -12.03
C ARG A 161 7.43 -8.92 -11.17
N PRO A 162 8.21 -7.89 -10.79
CA PRO A 162 7.68 -6.79 -10.02
C PRO A 162 6.83 -5.87 -10.90
N THR A 163 5.87 -5.22 -10.25
CA THR A 163 5.16 -4.06 -10.81
C THR A 163 6.02 -2.84 -10.57
N GLU A 164 6.43 -2.18 -11.65
CA GLU A 164 7.18 -0.93 -11.54
C GLU A 164 6.24 0.24 -11.31
N THR A 165 6.59 1.11 -10.37
CA THR A 165 5.97 2.43 -10.22
C THR A 165 7.01 3.49 -10.50
N VAL A 166 6.64 4.57 -11.19
CA VAL A 166 7.53 5.72 -11.39
C VAL A 166 6.96 6.96 -10.69
N PRO A 167 7.80 7.86 -10.14
CA PRO A 167 7.33 9.07 -9.47
C PRO A 167 6.30 9.89 -10.24
N GLU A 168 6.49 9.97 -11.56
CA GLU A 168 5.65 10.73 -12.49
C GLU A 168 4.19 10.27 -12.48
N ASP A 169 3.95 8.98 -12.20
CA ASP A 169 2.61 8.41 -12.10
C ASP A 169 1.79 9.05 -10.96
N PHE A 170 2.46 9.68 -9.99
CA PHE A 170 1.86 10.19 -8.76
C PHE A 170 1.91 11.72 -8.63
N TYR A 171 2.47 12.45 -9.60
CA TYR A 171 2.54 13.91 -9.57
C TYR A 171 1.25 14.62 -9.97
N ALA A 172 0.38 13.98 -10.76
CA ALA A 172 -0.92 14.54 -11.12
C ALA A 172 -1.88 14.50 -9.92
N MET A 173 -2.32 15.68 -9.48
CA MET A 173 -3.48 15.98 -8.63
C MET A 173 -4.17 17.23 -9.17
#